data_AF-R7V1G2-F1
#
_entry.id   AF-R7V1G2-F1
#
_cell.length_a   1.000
_cell.length_b   1.000
_cell.length_c   1.000
_cell.angle_alpha   90.00
_cell.angle_beta   90.00
_cell.angle_gamma   90.00
#
_symmetry.space_group_name_H-M   'P 1'
#
loop_
_entity.id
_entity.type
_entity.pdbx_description
1 polymer ?
#
loop_
_entity_poly.entity_id
_entity_poly.type
_entity_poly.pdbx_seq_one_letter_code
_entity_poly.pdbx_strand_id
1 'polypeptide(L)'
;MRFPEPTIPWNLHRLRNSLFRSQRNPRLLQTSGLFSHFVLHAEEPIMATMDMTTLDKLATAKPQITISDEEIRAYIAKETPEERVKALFSRMDDGSLHPVIDDALMKAQGASFIGFVAGCVSTAQHSKQRFEERNRHTKFETRFIASRAYHDSLFVECARLGVNWALRTVLFVSIFLLSSHTVAAYKNKTSWYDYAVGGAVTGSLLKVNFGLKGMFAAGLVGSMMGGVSGFLFYGAKMAAGDLQEQMHDRFIMKKLLDKKEVEMIGKGEDFS
;
A
#
# COMPACT_ATOMS: atom_id res chain seq x y z
N MET A 1 5.34 -22.33 39.88
CA MET A 1 4.94 -23.42 38.97
C MET A 1 5.79 -23.33 37.72
N ARG A 2 6.60 -24.36 37.43
CA ARG A 2 7.50 -24.39 36.28
C ARG A 2 6.70 -24.97 35.10
N PHE A 3 6.47 -24.19 34.06
CA PHE A 3 5.77 -24.66 32.85
C PHE A 3 6.59 -25.77 32.18
N PRO A 4 6.00 -26.92 31.80
CA PRO A 4 6.74 -27.92 31.04
C PRO A 4 6.94 -27.44 29.60
N GLU A 5 8.17 -27.63 29.09
CA GLU A 5 8.50 -27.45 27.68
C GLU A 5 7.65 -28.37 26.79
N PRO A 6 7.25 -27.92 25.59
CA PRO A 6 6.57 -28.79 24.63
C PRO A 6 7.57 -29.80 24.06
N THR A 7 7.42 -31.08 24.42
CA THR A 7 8.04 -32.20 23.72
C THR A 7 7.42 -32.34 22.33
N ILE A 8 7.99 -31.63 21.36
CA ILE A 8 7.73 -31.82 19.94
C ILE A 8 8.38 -33.16 19.55
N PRO A 9 7.65 -34.16 19.03
CA PRO A 9 8.28 -35.36 18.49
C PRO A 9 9.00 -34.98 17.19
N TRP A 10 10.30 -34.73 17.30
CA TRP A 10 11.21 -34.54 16.18
C TRP A 10 11.35 -35.85 15.39
N ASN A 11 10.55 -36.02 14.34
CA ASN A 11 10.83 -36.99 13.29
C ASN A 11 10.83 -36.32 11.91
N LEU A 12 11.72 -35.32 11.76
CA LEU A 12 11.96 -34.59 10.50
C LEU A 12 12.68 -35.42 9.42
N HIS A 13 13.10 -36.65 9.73
CA HIS A 13 13.78 -37.49 8.74
C HIS A 13 12.81 -38.21 7.79
N ARG A 14 11.52 -38.30 8.13
CA ARG A 14 10.51 -39.02 7.32
C ARG A 14 9.67 -38.09 6.42
N LEU A 15 9.62 -36.79 6.69
CA LEU A 15 8.87 -35.82 5.87
C LEU A 15 9.68 -35.24 4.69
N ARG A 16 11.01 -35.22 4.79
CA ARG A 16 11.88 -34.66 3.73
C ARG A 16 11.86 -35.48 2.42
N ASN A 17 11.58 -36.78 2.48
CA ASN A 17 11.60 -37.64 1.29
C ASN A 17 10.26 -37.75 0.54
N SER A 18 9.16 -37.23 1.11
CA SER A 18 7.85 -37.23 0.42
C SER A 18 7.64 -36.01 -0.49
N LEU A 19 8.31 -34.89 -0.21
CA LEU A 19 8.13 -33.65 -0.96
C LEU A 19 8.98 -33.55 -2.23
N PHE A 20 9.98 -34.42 -2.42
CA PHE A 20 10.81 -34.42 -3.64
C PHE A 20 10.31 -35.36 -4.75
N ARG A 21 9.19 -36.06 -4.55
CA ARG A 21 8.60 -36.95 -5.57
C ARG A 21 7.36 -36.38 -6.27
N SER A 22 6.97 -35.14 -5.96
CA SER A 22 5.79 -34.48 -6.56
C SER A 22 6.17 -33.18 -7.27
N GLN A 23 7.15 -33.26 -8.16
CA GLN A 23 7.54 -32.16 -9.08
C GLN A 23 7.62 -32.67 -10.53
N ARG A 24 6.88 -33.74 -10.85
CA ARG A 24 6.94 -34.37 -12.18
C ARG A 24 5.58 -34.84 -12.70
N ASN A 25 4.54 -34.02 -12.52
CA ASN A 25 3.24 -34.22 -13.18
C ASN A 25 2.54 -32.87 -13.45
N PRO A 26 2.39 -32.44 -14.71
CA PRO A 26 1.77 -31.16 -15.07
C PRO A 26 0.23 -31.24 -15.17
N ARG A 27 -0.44 -32.06 -14.34
CA ARG A 27 -1.89 -32.35 -14.49
C ARG A 27 -2.76 -32.12 -13.26
N LEU A 28 -2.28 -31.40 -12.24
CA LEU A 28 -3.07 -31.16 -11.01
C LEU A 28 -3.06 -29.70 -10.53
N LEU A 29 -3.24 -28.76 -11.46
CA LEU A 29 -3.65 -27.39 -11.17
C LEU A 29 -5.08 -27.14 -11.68
N GLN A 30 -6.01 -27.99 -11.25
CA GLN A 30 -7.43 -27.82 -11.59
C GLN A 30 -8.34 -28.29 -10.46
N THR A 31 -8.06 -27.92 -9.20
CA THR A 31 -9.01 -28.10 -8.10
C THR A 31 -8.86 -27.00 -7.03
N SER A 32 -9.15 -25.76 -7.41
CA SER A 32 -9.63 -24.73 -6.47
C SER A 32 -10.71 -23.90 -7.15
N GLY A 33 -11.78 -24.58 -7.57
CA GLY A 33 -12.96 -24.00 -8.23
C GLY A 33 -14.16 -23.82 -7.29
N LEU A 34 -13.95 -23.50 -6.02
CA LEU A 34 -15.02 -23.35 -5.02
C LEU A 34 -15.20 -21.90 -4.53
N PHE A 35 -14.84 -20.93 -5.38
CA PHE A 35 -15.25 -19.52 -5.24
C PHE A 35 -15.62 -18.83 -6.58
N SER A 36 -15.77 -19.59 -7.68
CA SER A 36 -16.14 -19.03 -9.00
C SER A 36 -17.55 -19.42 -9.47
N HIS A 37 -18.38 -20.04 -8.62
CA HIS A 37 -19.68 -20.57 -9.04
C HIS A 37 -20.87 -19.59 -8.88
N PHE A 38 -20.64 -18.27 -8.77
CA PHE A 38 -21.73 -17.31 -8.56
C PHE A 38 -22.01 -16.30 -9.70
N VAL A 39 -21.39 -16.38 -10.89
CA VAL A 39 -21.67 -15.33 -11.91
C VAL A 39 -21.85 -15.82 -13.35
N LEU A 40 -21.96 -17.11 -13.66
CA LEU A 40 -22.19 -17.52 -15.05
C LEU A 40 -23.15 -18.71 -15.19
N HIS A 41 -24.45 -18.44 -15.23
CA HIS A 41 -25.32 -18.87 -16.34
C HIS A 41 -26.77 -18.40 -16.19
N ALA A 42 -27.27 -17.77 -17.27
CA ALA A 42 -28.65 -17.44 -17.70
C ALA A 42 -28.76 -15.92 -17.96
N GLU A 43 -28.91 -15.38 -19.17
CA GLU A 43 -29.36 -15.91 -20.47
C GLU A 43 -28.64 -15.17 -21.64
N GLU A 44 -27.99 -15.93 -22.54
CA GLU A 44 -28.08 -15.99 -24.02
C GLU A 44 -28.42 -14.73 -24.90
N PRO A 45 -28.07 -14.75 -26.21
CA PRO A 45 -27.23 -13.75 -26.85
C PRO A 45 -27.89 -13.06 -28.05
N ILE A 46 -27.64 -11.76 -28.20
CA ILE A 46 -27.84 -11.06 -29.46
C ILE A 46 -26.60 -10.19 -29.69
N MET A 47 -26.07 -10.21 -30.91
CA MET A 47 -24.92 -9.44 -31.42
C MET A 47 -23.54 -10.13 -31.41
N ALA A 48 -23.52 -11.44 -31.66
CA ALA A 48 -22.35 -12.12 -32.22
C ALA A 48 -22.18 -11.81 -33.73
N THR A 49 -21.90 -10.55 -34.11
CA THR A 49 -21.36 -10.20 -35.44
C THR A 49 -20.49 -8.93 -35.45
N MET A 50 -20.02 -8.41 -34.31
CA MET A 50 -18.96 -7.40 -34.35
C MET A 50 -17.62 -8.10 -34.50
N ASP A 51 -17.17 -8.14 -35.76
CA ASP A 51 -15.88 -8.64 -36.21
C ASP A 51 -14.74 -8.10 -35.32
N MET A 52 -13.79 -8.93 -34.90
CA MET A 52 -12.63 -8.48 -34.11
C MET A 52 -11.84 -7.40 -34.84
N THR A 53 -11.93 -7.35 -36.18
CA THR A 53 -11.38 -6.26 -36.98
C THR A 53 -12.12 -4.93 -36.79
N THR A 54 -13.42 -4.96 -36.45
CA THR A 54 -14.20 -3.75 -36.13
C THR A 54 -13.93 -3.22 -34.73
N LEU A 55 -13.64 -4.09 -33.75
CA LEU A 55 -13.16 -3.65 -32.42
C LEU A 55 -11.75 -3.07 -32.52
N ASP A 56 -10.88 -3.65 -33.34
CA ASP A 56 -9.54 -3.10 -33.61
C ASP A 56 -9.64 -1.78 -34.39
N LYS A 57 -10.58 -1.67 -35.34
CA LYS A 57 -10.90 -0.42 -36.07
C LYS A 57 -11.54 0.64 -35.21
N LEU A 58 -12.37 0.30 -34.22
CA LEU A 58 -12.92 1.24 -33.24
C LEU A 58 -11.87 1.67 -32.20
N ALA A 59 -10.96 0.76 -31.81
CA ALA A 59 -9.82 1.07 -30.96
C ALA A 59 -8.74 1.91 -31.67
N THR A 60 -8.62 1.79 -32.99
CA THR A 60 -7.75 2.62 -33.85
C THR A 60 -8.45 3.88 -34.39
N ALA A 61 -9.79 3.95 -34.33
CA ALA A 61 -10.58 5.13 -34.71
C ALA A 61 -10.65 6.19 -33.61
N LYS A 62 -10.36 5.85 -32.34
CA LYS A 62 -9.99 6.88 -31.36
C LYS A 62 -8.60 7.34 -31.77
N PRO A 63 -8.42 8.60 -32.22
CA PRO A 63 -7.10 9.03 -32.67
C PRO A 63 -6.13 8.80 -31.53
N GLN A 64 -5.10 7.99 -31.77
CA GLN A 64 -3.91 8.00 -30.92
C GLN A 64 -3.27 9.36 -31.14
N ILE A 65 -3.74 10.35 -30.38
CA ILE A 65 -3.13 11.66 -30.29
C ILE A 65 -1.79 11.42 -29.60
N THR A 66 -0.77 11.11 -30.39
CA THR A 66 0.59 10.98 -29.92
C THR A 66 1.09 12.38 -29.61
N ILE A 67 0.92 12.79 -28.36
CA ILE A 67 1.50 14.03 -27.83
C ILE A 67 3.02 13.81 -27.84
N SER A 68 3.76 14.69 -28.53
CA SER A 68 5.20 14.54 -28.59
C SER A 68 5.81 14.79 -27.21
N ASP A 69 6.87 14.05 -26.86
CA ASP A 69 7.63 14.24 -25.61
C ASP A 69 8.14 15.69 -25.46
N GLU A 70 8.24 16.42 -26.58
CA GLU A 70 8.65 17.82 -26.65
C GLU A 70 7.55 18.77 -26.15
N GLU A 71 6.27 18.50 -26.45
CA GLU A 71 5.12 19.24 -25.89
C GLU A 71 5.01 19.03 -24.38
N ILE A 72 5.24 17.80 -23.90
CA ILE A 72 5.24 17.46 -22.47
C ILE A 72 6.35 18.21 -21.75
N ARG A 73 7.57 18.20 -22.29
CA ARG A 73 8.72 18.93 -21.71
C ARG A 73 8.52 20.45 -21.73
N ALA A 74 7.92 20.99 -22.80
CA ALA A 74 7.58 22.41 -22.87
C ALA A 74 6.49 22.79 -21.87
N TYR A 75 5.53 21.90 -21.62
CA TYR A 75 4.51 22.09 -20.59
C TYR A 75 5.12 22.04 -19.18
N ILE A 76 5.97 21.05 -18.89
CA ILE A 76 6.72 20.92 -17.62
C ILE A 76 7.60 22.14 -17.36
N ALA A 77 8.25 22.69 -18.41
CA ALA A 77 9.09 23.87 -18.29
C ALA A 77 8.29 25.17 -18.03
N LYS A 78 7.00 25.18 -18.39
CA LYS A 78 6.09 26.31 -18.20
C LYS A 78 5.31 26.22 -16.89
N GLU A 79 5.09 25.02 -16.37
CA GLU A 79 4.39 24.81 -15.10
C GLU A 79 5.18 25.37 -13.91
N THR A 80 4.48 26.11 -13.04
CA THR A 80 5.09 26.54 -11.79
C THR A 80 5.12 25.38 -10.78
N PRO A 81 6.17 25.26 -9.94
CA PRO A 81 6.24 24.21 -8.92
C PRO A 81 5.04 24.20 -7.95
N GLU A 82 4.44 25.36 -7.72
CA GLU A 82 3.24 25.50 -6.88
C GLU A 82 2.00 24.86 -7.53
N GLU A 83 1.80 25.05 -8.83
CA GLU A 83 0.70 24.42 -9.57
C GLU A 83 0.83 22.90 -9.55
N ARG A 84 2.06 22.37 -9.61
CA ARG A 84 2.33 20.93 -9.53
C ARG A 84 1.97 20.35 -8.17
N VAL A 85 2.29 21.04 -7.09
CA VAL A 85 1.86 20.63 -5.74
C VAL A 85 0.35 20.75 -5.57
N LYS A 86 -0.27 21.84 -6.06
CA LYS A 86 -1.74 22.00 -6.00
C LYS A 86 -2.45 20.90 -6.79
N ALA A 87 -1.96 20.57 -7.99
CA ALA A 87 -2.51 19.50 -8.82
C ALA A 87 -2.44 18.12 -8.17
N LEU A 88 -1.45 17.87 -7.30
CA LEU A 88 -1.36 16.62 -6.52
C LEU A 88 -2.51 16.48 -5.52
N PHE A 89 -2.98 17.59 -4.94
CA PHE A 89 -4.03 17.61 -3.91
C PHE A 89 -5.42 17.94 -4.47
N SER A 90 -5.51 18.48 -5.69
CA SER A 90 -6.77 18.70 -6.37
C SER A 90 -7.44 17.36 -6.71
N ARG A 91 -8.75 17.30 -6.54
CA ARG A 91 -9.57 16.20 -7.08
C ARG A 91 -9.59 16.32 -8.60
N MET A 92 -9.46 15.21 -9.31
CA MET A 92 -9.60 15.18 -10.76
C MET A 92 -11.08 15.38 -11.14
N ASP A 93 -11.33 15.78 -12.38
CA ASP A 93 -12.69 16.09 -12.88
C ASP A 93 -13.61 14.85 -12.89
N ASP A 94 -13.03 13.65 -12.88
CA ASP A 94 -13.71 12.37 -12.73
C ASP A 94 -14.11 12.03 -11.28
N GLY A 95 -13.81 12.91 -10.32
CA GLY A 95 -14.07 12.72 -8.89
C GLY A 95 -13.07 11.80 -8.18
N SER A 96 -12.08 11.27 -8.89
CA SER A 96 -11.05 10.40 -8.34
C SER A 96 -9.86 11.19 -7.76
N LEU A 97 -9.16 10.59 -6.79
CA LEU A 97 -7.95 11.18 -6.21
C LEU A 97 -6.77 11.00 -7.16
N HIS A 98 -5.79 11.91 -7.09
CA HIS A 98 -4.55 11.76 -7.84
C HIS A 98 -3.92 10.38 -7.56
N PRO A 99 -3.44 9.62 -8.56
CA PRO A 99 -2.99 8.23 -8.39
C PRO A 99 -1.86 8.07 -7.36
N VAL A 100 -1.07 9.13 -7.15
CA VAL A 100 -0.04 9.19 -6.11
C VAL A 100 -0.63 9.14 -4.70
N ILE A 101 -1.78 9.78 -4.47
CA ILE A 101 -2.47 9.78 -3.18
C ILE A 101 -3.17 8.44 -2.94
N ASP A 102 -3.73 7.83 -3.99
CA ASP A 102 -4.34 6.49 -3.91
C ASP A 102 -3.28 5.42 -3.57
N ASP A 103 -2.12 5.45 -4.25
CA ASP A 103 -0.97 4.60 -3.96
C ASP A 103 -0.42 4.85 -2.52
N ALA A 104 -0.50 6.09 -2.02
CA ALA A 104 -0.15 6.40 -0.65
C ALA A 104 -1.16 5.82 0.36
N LEU A 105 -2.46 5.87 0.05
CA LEU A 105 -3.53 5.34 0.90
C LEU A 105 -3.43 3.82 1.04
N MET A 106 -3.19 3.10 -0.06
CA MET A 106 -2.97 1.66 -0.05
C MET A 106 -1.78 1.27 0.85
N LYS A 107 -0.66 2.01 0.74
CA LYS A 107 0.50 1.79 1.63
C LYS A 107 0.19 2.12 3.09
N ALA A 108 -0.59 3.16 3.36
CA ALA A 108 -0.99 3.51 4.73
C ALA A 108 -1.86 2.41 5.36
N GLN A 109 -2.78 1.81 4.60
CA GLN A 109 -3.57 0.66 5.04
C GLN A 109 -2.69 -0.56 5.34
N GLY A 110 -1.74 -0.87 4.45
CA GLY A 110 -0.77 -1.95 4.68
C GLY A 110 0.08 -1.73 5.94
N ALA A 111 0.54 -0.50 6.15
CA ALA A 111 1.29 -0.13 7.35
C ALA A 111 0.44 -0.22 8.64
N SER A 112 -0.84 0.13 8.58
CA SER A 112 -1.78 -0.06 9.69
C SER A 112 -1.90 -1.53 10.08
N PHE A 113 -2.02 -2.41 9.09
CA PHE A 113 -2.09 -3.86 9.33
C PHE A 113 -0.80 -4.39 9.97
N ILE A 114 0.36 -3.99 9.43
CA ILE A 114 1.67 -4.37 10.01
C ILE A 114 1.81 -3.82 11.44
N GLY A 115 1.38 -2.57 11.68
CA GLY A 115 1.37 -1.94 12.99
C GLY A 115 0.48 -2.67 14.00
N PHE A 116 -0.69 -3.13 13.56
CA PHE A 116 -1.59 -3.93 14.36
C PHE A 116 -0.96 -5.27 14.77
N VAL A 117 -0.37 -6.00 13.81
CA VAL A 117 0.30 -7.29 14.07
C VAL A 117 1.48 -7.11 15.02
N ALA A 118 2.32 -6.09 14.81
CA ALA A 118 3.43 -5.77 15.70
C ALA A 118 2.95 -5.44 17.13
N GLY A 119 1.86 -4.68 17.26
CA GLY A 119 1.21 -4.38 18.54
C GLY A 119 0.68 -5.63 19.24
N CYS A 120 0.09 -6.58 18.50
CA CYS A 120 -0.37 -7.85 19.02
C CYS A 120 0.77 -8.73 19.54
N VAL A 121 1.89 -8.83 18.82
CA VAL A 121 3.06 -9.60 19.26
C VAL A 121 3.67 -9.03 20.54
N SER A 122 3.82 -7.70 20.61
CA SER A 122 4.29 -7.03 21.82
C SER A 122 3.34 -7.28 23.01
N THR A 123 2.02 -7.22 22.77
CA THR A 123 1.01 -7.46 23.80
C THR A 123 1.03 -8.91 24.29
N ALA A 124 1.22 -9.88 23.39
CA ALA A 124 1.29 -11.30 23.75
C ALA A 124 2.40 -11.57 24.78
N GLN A 125 3.55 -10.93 24.64
CA GLN A 125 4.66 -11.06 25.61
C GLN A 125 4.29 -10.51 26.99
N HIS A 126 3.65 -9.35 27.06
CA HIS A 126 3.27 -8.72 28.34
C HIS A 126 2.01 -9.32 28.98
N SER A 127 1.09 -9.88 28.19
CA SER A 127 -0.18 -10.43 28.68
C SER A 127 0.00 -11.59 29.65
N LYS A 128 1.02 -12.45 29.43
CA LYS A 128 1.32 -13.59 30.30
C LYS A 128 1.63 -13.15 31.73
N GLN A 129 2.51 -12.16 31.88
CA GLN A 129 2.86 -11.62 33.20
C GLN A 129 1.64 -11.01 33.88
N ARG A 130 0.85 -10.20 33.16
CA ARG A 130 -0.37 -9.59 33.68
C ARG A 130 -1.47 -10.59 34.03
N PHE A 131 -1.53 -11.73 33.33
CA PHE A 131 -2.48 -12.80 33.61
C PHE A 131 -2.10 -13.55 34.88
N GLU A 132 -0.81 -13.86 35.06
CA GLU A 132 -0.28 -14.49 36.27
C GLU A 132 -0.43 -13.60 37.51
N GLU A 133 -0.22 -12.28 37.37
CA GLU A 133 -0.46 -11.30 38.44
C GLU A 133 -1.94 -11.21 38.82
N ARG A 134 -2.85 -11.12 37.85
CA ARG A 134 -4.30 -11.01 38.09
C ARG A 134 -4.93 -12.30 38.66
N ASN A 135 -4.46 -13.46 38.22
CA ASN A 135 -5.04 -14.76 38.63
C ASN A 135 -4.23 -15.46 39.74
N ARG A 136 -3.33 -14.74 40.41
CA ARG A 136 -2.49 -15.30 41.50
C ARG A 136 -3.31 -15.88 42.65
N HIS A 137 -4.55 -15.41 42.83
CA HIS A 137 -5.46 -15.80 43.93
C HIS A 137 -6.57 -16.75 43.50
N THR A 138 -6.77 -16.97 42.20
CA THR A 138 -7.83 -17.84 41.67
C THR A 138 -7.26 -19.21 41.32
N LYS A 139 -7.74 -20.27 41.99
CA LYS A 139 -7.39 -21.65 41.65
C LYS A 139 -8.31 -22.14 40.53
N PHE A 140 -7.77 -22.43 39.36
CA PHE A 140 -8.53 -23.03 38.26
C PHE A 140 -8.73 -24.53 38.51
N GLU A 141 -9.96 -25.02 38.36
CA GLU A 141 -10.32 -26.43 38.56
C GLU A 141 -9.70 -27.35 37.49
N THR A 142 -9.48 -26.85 36.28
CA THR A 142 -8.95 -27.64 35.16
C THR A 142 -8.07 -26.79 34.25
N ARG A 143 -6.99 -27.38 33.72
CA ARG A 143 -6.02 -26.74 32.82
C ARG A 143 -6.69 -26.13 31.57
N PHE A 144 -7.71 -26.79 31.02
CA PHE A 144 -8.42 -26.33 29.83
C PHE A 144 -9.13 -24.99 30.06
N ILE A 145 -9.76 -24.82 31.23
CA ILE A 145 -10.44 -23.57 31.61
C ILE A 145 -9.43 -22.43 31.73
N ALA A 146 -8.26 -22.70 32.33
CA ALA A 146 -7.19 -21.71 32.44
C ALA A 146 -6.66 -21.26 31.07
N SER A 147 -6.43 -22.18 30.14
CA SER A 147 -6.00 -21.84 28.78
C SER A 147 -7.05 -21.00 28.04
N ARG A 148 -8.34 -21.34 28.17
CA ARG A 148 -9.42 -20.58 27.51
C ARG A 148 -9.54 -19.16 28.06
N ALA A 149 -9.49 -19.00 29.39
CA ALA A 149 -9.50 -17.69 30.04
C ALA A 149 -8.29 -16.83 29.65
N TYR A 150 -7.11 -17.45 29.50
CA TYR A 150 -5.92 -16.77 29.02
C TYR A 150 -6.11 -16.23 27.60
N HIS A 151 -6.57 -17.06 26.66
CA HIS A 151 -6.78 -16.64 25.27
C HIS A 151 -7.83 -15.53 25.13
N ASP A 152 -8.92 -15.60 25.89
CA ASP A 152 -9.95 -14.55 25.89
C ASP A 152 -9.36 -13.20 26.36
N SER A 153 -8.61 -13.22 27.48
CA SER A 153 -7.92 -12.02 27.96
C SER A 153 -6.86 -11.51 26.99
N LEU A 154 -6.15 -12.41 26.31
CA LEU A 154 -5.14 -12.09 25.30
C LEU A 154 -5.77 -11.40 24.09
N PHE A 155 -6.88 -11.90 23.57
CA PHE A 155 -7.54 -11.29 22.40
C PHE A 155 -8.08 -9.90 22.70
N VAL A 156 -8.67 -9.70 23.87
CA VAL A 156 -9.15 -8.38 24.30
C VAL A 156 -8.00 -7.38 24.43
N GLU A 157 -6.88 -7.80 25.01
CA GLU A 157 -5.70 -6.94 25.14
C GLU A 157 -5.03 -6.66 23.79
N CYS A 158 -4.87 -7.68 22.95
CA CYS A 158 -4.35 -7.53 21.59
C CYS A 158 -5.20 -6.58 20.76
N ALA A 159 -6.53 -6.64 20.83
CA ALA A 159 -7.40 -5.74 20.10
C ALA A 159 -7.22 -4.28 20.57
N ARG A 160 -7.26 -4.02 21.88
CA ARG A 160 -7.15 -2.65 22.42
C ARG A 160 -5.77 -2.04 22.19
N LEU A 161 -4.69 -2.78 22.46
CA LEU A 161 -3.32 -2.29 22.30
C LEU A 161 -2.88 -2.28 20.83
N GLY A 162 -3.32 -3.26 20.04
CA GLY A 162 -3.06 -3.35 18.60
C GLY A 162 -3.64 -2.16 17.85
N VAL A 163 -4.89 -1.75 18.15
CA VAL A 163 -5.51 -0.57 17.52
C VAL A 163 -4.72 0.71 17.85
N ASN A 164 -4.28 0.89 19.10
CA ASN A 164 -3.48 2.06 19.47
C ASN A 164 -2.13 2.12 18.75
N TRP A 165 -1.48 0.96 18.56
CA TRP A 165 -0.24 0.87 17.77
C TRP A 165 -0.50 1.13 16.28
N ALA A 166 -1.56 0.55 15.72
CA ALA A 166 -1.96 0.77 14.33
C ALA A 166 -2.24 2.26 14.06
N LEU A 167 -2.97 2.94 14.96
CA LEU A 167 -3.24 4.38 14.85
C LEU A 167 -1.96 5.22 14.84
N ARG A 168 -1.00 4.92 15.73
CA ARG A 168 0.28 5.62 15.75
C ARG A 168 1.09 5.40 14.46
N THR A 169 1.10 4.16 13.97
CA THR A 169 1.83 3.78 12.75
C THR A 169 1.19 4.38 11.49
N VAL A 170 -0.13 4.34 11.36
CA VAL A 170 -0.83 4.90 10.18
C VAL A 170 -0.69 6.42 10.12
N LEU A 171 -0.76 7.12 11.26
CA LEU A 171 -0.53 8.56 11.32
C LEU A 171 0.90 8.91 10.89
N PHE A 172 1.89 8.15 11.36
CA PHE A 172 3.29 8.32 10.96
C PHE A 172 3.47 8.11 9.46
N VAL A 173 3.00 6.99 8.92
CA VAL A 173 3.19 6.65 7.50
C VAL A 173 2.44 7.63 6.59
N SER A 174 1.25 8.08 6.98
CA SER A 174 0.47 9.03 6.18
C SER A 174 1.19 10.37 6.03
N ILE A 175 1.68 10.95 7.14
CA ILE A 175 2.42 12.23 7.11
C ILE A 175 3.73 12.07 6.33
N PHE A 176 4.42 10.93 6.50
CA PHE A 176 5.64 10.62 5.78
C PHE A 176 5.43 10.57 4.26
N LEU A 177 4.46 9.78 3.80
CA LEU A 177 4.17 9.65 2.37
C LEU A 177 3.72 10.98 1.78
N LEU A 178 2.85 11.72 2.46
CA LEU A 178 2.42 13.05 2.01
C LEU A 178 3.59 14.03 1.87
N SER A 179 4.47 14.07 2.87
CA SER A 179 5.65 14.93 2.86
C SER A 179 6.59 14.57 1.71
N SER A 180 6.90 13.28 1.54
CA SER A 180 7.76 12.79 0.47
C SER A 180 7.16 13.02 -0.91
N HIS A 181 5.86 12.77 -1.10
CA HIS A 181 5.17 13.03 -2.36
C HIS A 181 5.12 14.52 -2.70
N THR A 182 4.94 15.40 -1.71
CA THR A 182 4.96 16.85 -1.90
C THR A 182 6.34 17.34 -2.34
N VAL A 183 7.42 16.86 -1.71
CA VAL A 183 8.80 17.23 -2.08
C VAL A 183 9.15 16.72 -3.49
N ALA A 184 8.77 15.48 -3.80
CA ALA A 184 8.99 14.93 -5.14
C ALA A 184 8.14 15.66 -6.21
N ALA A 185 6.91 16.05 -5.86
CA ALA A 185 6.06 16.89 -6.70
C ALA A 185 6.59 18.31 -6.83
N TYR A 186 7.40 18.81 -5.91
CA TYR A 186 8.07 20.10 -6.09
C TYR A 186 9.24 20.00 -7.09
N LYS A 187 10.08 18.95 -6.98
CA LYS A 187 11.31 18.81 -7.79
C LYS A 187 11.13 18.15 -9.17
N ASN A 188 9.97 17.54 -9.41
CA ASN A 188 9.69 16.67 -10.56
C ASN A 188 10.65 15.50 -10.75
N LYS A 189 11.37 15.15 -9.68
CA LYS A 189 12.37 14.09 -9.67
C LYS A 189 12.28 13.41 -8.33
N THR A 190 12.22 12.09 -8.34
CA THR A 190 12.29 11.28 -7.13
C THR A 190 13.74 10.96 -6.82
N SER A 191 14.26 11.52 -5.73
CA SER A 191 15.55 11.13 -5.15
C SER A 191 15.32 10.39 -3.83
N TRP A 192 16.24 9.50 -3.46
CA TRP A 192 16.18 8.81 -2.17
C TRP A 192 16.28 9.77 -0.98
N TYR A 193 16.96 10.92 -1.14
CA TYR A 193 17.05 11.97 -0.13
C TYR A 193 15.71 12.62 0.23
N ASP A 194 14.74 12.63 -0.69
CA ASP A 194 13.42 13.24 -0.45
C ASP A 194 12.64 12.46 0.63
N TYR A 195 12.91 11.16 0.76
CA TYR A 195 12.39 10.33 1.84
C TYR A 195 13.12 10.58 3.17
N ALA A 196 14.42 10.90 3.16
CA ALA A 196 15.13 11.30 4.38
C ALA A 196 14.58 12.63 4.93
N VAL A 197 14.32 13.61 4.06
CA VAL A 197 13.70 14.88 4.44
C VAL A 197 12.26 14.66 4.92
N GLY A 198 11.46 13.86 4.21
CA GLY A 198 10.11 13.50 4.63
C GLY A 198 10.07 12.81 6.01
N GLY A 199 11.03 11.94 6.27
CA GLY A 199 11.22 11.28 7.56
C GLY A 199 11.60 12.26 8.68
N ALA A 200 12.46 13.22 8.40
CA ALA A 200 12.84 14.26 9.35
C ALA A 200 11.65 15.17 9.72
N VAL A 201 10.88 15.59 8.70
CA VAL A 201 9.68 16.42 8.87
C VAL A 201 8.64 15.67 9.70
N THR A 202 8.35 14.42 9.33
CA THR A 202 7.35 13.60 10.00
C THR A 202 7.72 13.27 11.44
N GLY A 203 8.97 12.88 11.68
CA GLY A 203 9.48 12.57 13.02
C GLY A 203 9.42 13.79 13.94
N SER A 204 9.76 14.97 13.41
CA SER A 204 9.67 16.23 14.15
C SER A 204 8.22 16.59 14.46
N LEU A 205 7.32 16.47 13.47
CA LEU A 205 5.92 16.88 13.58
C LEU A 205 5.14 16.05 14.59
N LEU A 206 5.36 14.73 14.63
CA LEU A 206 4.64 13.84 15.55
C LEU A 206 5.06 13.99 17.02
N LYS A 207 6.21 14.61 17.30
CA LYS A 207 6.70 14.83 18.67
C LYS A 207 6.78 16.30 19.09
N VAL A 208 6.07 17.19 18.42
CA VAL A 208 5.95 18.61 18.82
C VAL A 208 5.52 18.74 20.29
N ASN A 209 4.61 17.87 20.74
CA ASN A 209 4.10 17.87 22.11
C ASN A 209 5.13 17.46 23.20
N PHE A 210 6.28 16.89 22.84
CA PHE A 210 7.35 16.50 23.78
C PHE A 210 8.47 17.55 23.88
N GLY A 211 8.28 18.74 23.31
CA GLY A 211 9.21 19.87 23.34
C GLY A 211 10.34 19.78 22.29
N LEU A 212 11.12 20.85 22.19
CA LEU A 212 12.17 21.04 21.17
C LEU A 212 13.20 19.90 21.13
N LYS A 213 13.68 19.44 22.30
CA LYS A 213 14.65 18.33 22.36
C LYS A 213 14.09 17.02 21.81
N GLY A 214 12.79 16.76 22.06
CA GLY A 214 12.08 15.60 21.53
C GLY A 214 11.90 15.66 20.02
N MET A 215 11.63 16.86 19.47
CA MET A 215 11.51 17.09 18.03
C MET A 215 12.82 16.82 17.30
N PHE A 216 13.95 17.36 17.79
CA PHE A 216 15.25 17.14 17.14
C PHE A 216 15.67 15.66 17.14
N ALA A 217 15.50 14.97 18.28
CA ALA A 217 15.82 13.55 18.37
C ALA A 217 14.94 12.70 17.43
N ALA A 218 13.63 13.00 17.39
CA ALA A 218 12.70 12.29 16.51
C ALA A 218 12.92 12.62 15.03
N GLY A 219 13.29 13.85 14.69
CA GLY A 219 13.67 14.24 13.35
C GLY A 219 14.93 13.54 12.86
N LEU A 220 15.95 13.41 13.71
CA LEU A 220 17.19 12.70 13.36
C LEU A 220 16.94 11.20 13.13
N VAL A 221 16.25 10.54 14.07
CA VAL A 221 15.88 9.12 13.94
C VAL A 221 14.97 8.91 12.73
N GLY A 222 14.02 9.84 12.51
CA GLY A 222 13.11 9.83 11.37
C GLY A 222 13.85 10.00 10.04
N SER A 223 14.89 10.83 9.96
CA SER A 223 15.66 11.01 8.74
C SER A 223 16.50 9.78 8.39
N MET A 224 17.11 9.14 9.40
CA MET A 224 17.88 7.91 9.20
C MET A 224 16.98 6.77 8.70
N MET A 225 15.83 6.58 9.36
CA MET A 225 14.87 5.56 8.96
C MET A 225 14.21 5.88 7.61
N GLY A 226 13.93 7.17 7.35
CA GLY A 226 13.44 7.68 6.07
C GLY A 226 14.43 7.47 4.93
N GLY A 227 15.73 7.63 5.18
CA GLY A 227 16.78 7.35 4.19
C GLY A 227 16.88 5.86 3.83
N VAL A 228 16.88 4.97 4.83
CA VAL A 228 16.94 3.52 4.59
C VAL A 228 15.68 3.02 3.88
N SER A 229 14.51 3.44 4.33
CA SER A 229 13.25 3.10 3.66
C SER A 229 13.16 3.71 2.27
N GLY A 230 13.59 4.96 2.09
CA GLY A 230 13.66 5.64 0.81
C GLY A 230 14.57 4.95 -0.20
N PHE A 231 15.72 4.44 0.24
CA PHE A 231 16.60 3.63 -0.59
C PHE A 231 15.91 2.35 -1.07
N LEU A 232 15.24 1.64 -0.15
CA LEU A 232 14.50 0.41 -0.49
C LEU A 232 13.33 0.69 -1.44
N PHE A 233 12.53 1.74 -1.18
CA PHE A 233 11.41 2.13 -2.03
C PHE A 233 11.86 2.61 -3.40
N TYR A 234 12.93 3.40 -3.47
CA TYR A 234 13.50 3.84 -4.73
C TYR A 234 14.01 2.65 -5.55
N GLY A 235 14.71 1.70 -4.93
CA GLY A 235 15.14 0.47 -5.59
C GLY A 235 13.97 -0.38 -6.10
N ALA A 236 12.92 -0.54 -5.30
CA ALA A 236 11.71 -1.27 -5.71
C ALA A 236 10.99 -0.58 -6.87
N LYS A 237 10.86 0.76 -6.85
CA LYS A 237 10.25 1.52 -7.95
C LYS A 237 11.11 1.53 -9.20
N MET A 238 12.43 1.57 -9.06
CA MET A 238 13.36 1.44 -10.18
C MET A 238 13.23 0.07 -10.86
N ALA A 239 13.06 -1.02 -10.08
CA ALA A 239 12.84 -2.36 -10.62
C ALA A 239 11.47 -2.53 -11.28
N ALA A 240 10.43 -1.86 -10.76
CA ALA A 240 9.09 -1.87 -11.33
C ALA A 240 8.93 -0.95 -12.56
N GLY A 241 9.86 -0.02 -12.77
CA GLY A 241 9.76 1.01 -13.81
C GLY A 241 8.79 2.15 -13.50
N ASP A 242 8.00 2.08 -12.42
CA ASP A 242 7.01 3.11 -12.03
C ASP A 242 7.65 4.25 -11.22
N LEU A 243 8.53 5.01 -11.87
CA LEU A 243 9.05 6.25 -11.29
C LEU A 243 8.00 7.37 -11.34
N GLN A 244 8.10 8.33 -10.42
CA GLN A 244 7.14 9.44 -10.35
C GLN A 244 7.12 10.30 -11.63
N GLU A 245 8.24 10.31 -12.37
CA GLU A 245 8.36 10.96 -13.68
C GLU A 245 7.32 10.39 -14.67
N GLN A 246 7.23 9.06 -14.79
CA GLN A 246 6.24 8.42 -15.68
C GLN A 246 4.79 8.64 -15.22
N MET A 247 4.55 8.71 -13.91
CA MET A 247 3.22 8.98 -13.37
C MET A 247 2.76 10.42 -13.67
N HIS A 248 3.69 11.37 -13.63
CA HIS A 248 3.42 12.76 -13.99
C HIS A 248 3.24 12.91 -15.51
N ASP A 249 4.06 12.23 -16.31
CA ASP A 249 3.94 12.24 -17.77
C ASP A 249 2.59 11.66 -18.22
N ARG A 250 2.14 10.54 -17.63
CA ARG A 250 0.80 9.97 -17.88
C ARG A 250 -0.33 10.93 -17.49
N PHE A 251 -0.15 11.70 -16.42
CA PHE A 251 -1.14 12.68 -15.98
C PHE A 251 -1.22 13.87 -16.94
N ILE A 252 -0.07 14.40 -17.38
CA ILE A 252 -0.02 15.47 -18.39
C ILE A 252 -0.60 14.99 -19.72
N MET A 253 -0.28 13.76 -20.13
CA MET A 253 -0.83 13.13 -21.33
C MET A 253 -2.37 13.16 -21.29
N LYS A 254 -2.99 12.69 -20.20
CA LYS A 254 -4.45 12.73 -20.05
C LYS A 254 -5.02 14.15 -20.15
N LYS A 255 -4.43 15.13 -19.45
CA LYS A 255 -4.90 16.52 -19.51
C LYS A 255 -4.83 17.12 -20.92
N LEU A 256 -3.78 16.81 -21.66
CA LEU A 256 -3.60 17.30 -23.03
C LEU A 256 -4.57 16.59 -23.99
N LEU A 257 -4.88 15.31 -23.76
CA LEU A 257 -5.93 14.60 -24.49
C LEU A 257 -7.30 15.24 -24.27
N ASP A 258 -7.70 15.46 -23.02
CA ASP A 258 -9.00 16.08 -22.70
C ASP A 258 -9.11 17.49 -23.29
N LYS A 259 -8.02 18.28 -23.22
CA LYS A 259 -7.99 19.61 -23.83
C LYS A 259 -8.14 19.56 -25.35
N LYS A 260 -7.43 18.64 -26.02
CA LYS A 260 -7.55 18.45 -27.47
C LYS A 260 -8.96 17.97 -27.83
N GLU A 261 -9.57 17.10 -27.04
CA GLU A 261 -10.96 16.65 -27.24
C GLU A 261 -11.95 17.82 -27.18
N VAL A 262 -11.82 18.71 -26.19
CA VAL A 262 -12.65 19.93 -26.08
C VAL A 262 -12.41 20.91 -27.24
N GLU A 263 -11.15 21.09 -27.68
CA GLU A 263 -10.82 21.94 -28.83
C GLU A 263 -11.39 21.38 -30.15
N MET A 264 -11.44 20.06 -30.31
CA MET A 264 -12.04 19.40 -31.48
C MET A 264 -13.57 19.54 -31.48
N ILE A 265 -14.22 19.33 -30.32
CA ILE A 265 -15.68 19.54 -30.16
C ILE A 265 -16.05 21.01 -30.41
N GLY A 266 -15.24 21.96 -29.93
CA GLY A 266 -15.46 23.39 -30.13
C GLY A 266 -15.25 23.87 -31.57
N LYS A 267 -14.49 23.13 -32.39
CA LYS A 267 -14.29 23.42 -33.82
C LYS A 267 -15.35 22.81 -34.73
N GLY A 268 -16.27 22.00 -34.21
CA GLY A 268 -17.32 21.35 -35.01
C GLY A 268 -16.77 20.33 -36.01
N GLU A 269 -15.55 19.83 -35.81
CA GLU A 269 -15.02 18.71 -36.57
C GLU A 269 -15.51 17.42 -35.89
N ASP A 270 -16.74 17.02 -36.24
CA ASP A 270 -17.30 15.73 -35.85
C ASP A 270 -16.45 14.60 -36.45
N PHE A 271 -16.08 13.64 -35.61
CA PHE A 271 -15.44 12.39 -36.02
C PHE A 271 -16.34 11.63 -37.00
N SER A 272 -16.09 11.78 -38.31
CA SER A 272 -16.64 10.95 -39.40
C SER A 272 -15.59 10.00 -39.95
#